data_AF-A0AAX3J834-F1
#
_entry.id   AF-A0AAX3J834-F1
#
_cell.length_a   1.000
_cell.length_b   1.000
_cell.length_c   1.000
_cell.angle_alpha   90.00
_cell.angle_beta   90.00
_cell.angle_gamma   90.00
#
_symmetry.space_group_name_H-M   'P 1'
#
loop_
_entity.id
_entity.type
_entity.pdbx_description
1 polymer ?
#
loop_
_entity_poly.entity_id
_entity_poly.type
_entity_poly.pdbx_seq_one_letter_code
_entity_poly.pdbx_strand_id
1 'polypeptide(L)' 'MKIRCNQCGSARFIFTERDGEAFTFHGACCAHCKKRLEAKDLLPETPMDPIAHCLIDQHKNASGT' A
#
# COMPACT_ATOMS: atom_id res chain seq x y z
N MET A 1 -6.85 13.37 -0.89
CA MET A 1 -6.89 11.89 -0.81
C MET A 1 -6.99 11.50 0.66
N LYS A 2 -7.95 10.66 1.08
CA LYS A 2 -8.08 10.18 2.47
C LYS A 2 -7.89 8.67 2.47
N ILE A 3 -6.81 8.19 3.07
CA ILE A 3 -6.51 6.75 3.19
C ILE A 3 -7.59 6.09 4.06
N ARG A 4 -8.10 4.94 3.63
CA ARG A 4 -9.05 4.11 4.37
C ARG A 4 -8.51 2.69 4.46
N CYS A 5 -8.77 2.01 5.56
CA CYS A 5 -8.41 0.61 5.71
C CYS A 5 -9.19 -0.20 4.66
N ASN A 6 -8.49 -0.93 3.78
CA ASN A 6 -9.15 -1.73 2.74
C ASN A 6 -10.00 -2.89 3.29
N GLN A 7 -9.79 -3.28 4.56
CA GLN A 7 -10.49 -4.39 5.18
C GLN A 7 -11.79 -3.96 5.89
N CYS A 8 -11.82 -2.77 6.49
CA CYS A 8 -12.97 -2.31 7.30
C CYS A 8 -13.46 -0.89 6.97
N GLY A 9 -12.85 -0.19 6.02
CA GLY A 9 -13.23 1.16 5.59
C GLY A 9 -12.91 2.30 6.57
N SER A 10 -12.41 1.97 7.79
CA SER A 10 -12.03 2.96 8.80
C SER A 10 -10.95 3.90 8.29
N ALA A 11 -11.10 5.19 8.58
CA ALA A 11 -10.10 6.24 8.30
C ALA A 11 -9.16 6.50 9.50
N ARG A 12 -9.28 5.72 10.58
CA ARG A 12 -8.51 5.90 11.82
C ARG A 12 -7.34 4.92 11.86
N PHE A 13 -6.14 5.45 12.09
CA PHE A 13 -4.89 4.68 12.18
C PHE A 13 -4.11 5.05 13.45
N ILE A 14 -3.32 4.11 13.95
CA ILE A 14 -2.36 4.27 15.06
C ILE A 14 -0.96 3.95 14.53
N PHE A 15 0.04 4.73 14.92
CA PHE A 15 1.43 4.46 14.57
C PHE A 15 2.03 3.45 15.54
N THR A 16 2.82 2.50 15.02
CA THR A 16 3.56 1.56 15.86
C THR A 16 4.91 2.19 16.25
N GLU A 17 5.05 2.54 17.52
CA GLU A 17 6.32 3.02 18.09
C GLU A 17 7.28 1.87 18.35
N ARG A 18 8.58 2.16 18.27
CA ARG A 18 9.67 1.16 18.27
C ARG A 18 9.94 0.58 19.67
N ASP A 19 9.37 1.16 20.73
CA ASP A 19 9.81 0.91 22.11
C ASP A 19 8.95 -0.11 22.89
N GLY A 20 8.03 -0.81 22.20
CA GLY A 20 7.21 -1.87 22.79
C GLY A 20 7.52 -3.23 22.17
N GLU A 21 8.03 -4.14 22.98
CA GLU A 21 8.40 -5.57 22.77
C GLU A 21 7.50 -6.48 21.89
N ALA A 22 6.45 -5.97 21.23
CA ALA A 22 5.46 -6.78 20.51
C ALA A 22 5.41 -6.56 18.99
N PHE A 23 6.11 -5.56 18.43
CA PHE A 23 5.95 -5.22 17.01
C PHE A 23 7.28 -5.14 16.27
N THR A 24 7.62 -6.21 15.55
CA THR A 24 8.66 -6.26 14.50
C THR A 24 8.38 -5.35 13.30
N PHE A 25 7.40 -4.45 13.39
CA PHE A 25 6.90 -3.63 12.30
C PHE A 25 6.81 -2.16 12.74
N HIS A 26 7.54 -1.31 12.05
CA HIS A 26 7.43 0.14 12.15
C HIS A 26 6.49 0.66 11.05
N GLY A 27 5.40 1.31 11.42
CA GLY A 27 4.43 1.82 10.46
C GLY A 27 3.12 2.24 11.12
N ALA A 28 1.99 1.95 10.47
CA ALA A 28 0.67 2.25 10.97
C ALA A 28 -0.25 1.02 10.94
N CYS A 29 -1.20 0.95 11.86
CA CYS A 29 -2.25 -0.07 11.92
C CYS A 29 -3.63 0.59 11.97
N CYS A 30 -4.65 -0.07 11.43
CA CYS A 30 -6.03 0.39 11.56
C CYS A 30 -6.44 0.43 13.03
N ALA A 31 -6.96 1.55 13.50
CA ALA A 31 -7.39 1.70 14.89
C ALA A 31 -8.57 0.77 15.23
N HIS A 32 -9.36 0.35 14.23
CA HIS A 32 -10.55 -0.49 14.38
C HIS A 32 -10.23 -1.99 14.30
N CYS A 33 -9.77 -2.48 13.14
CA CYS A 33 -9.52 -3.92 12.93
C CYS A 33 -8.07 -4.35 13.23
N LYS A 34 -7.19 -3.43 13.64
CA LYS A 34 -5.76 -3.66 13.92
C LYS A 34 -4.92 -4.20 12.76
N LYS A 35 -5.52 -4.35 11.57
CA LYS A 35 -4.80 -4.67 10.33
C LYS A 35 -3.67 -3.65 10.09
N ARG A 36 -2.48 -4.15 9.73
CA ARG A 36 -1.34 -3.33 9.32
C ARG A 36 -1.67 -2.58 8.03
N LEU A 37 -1.20 -1.34 7.95
CA LEU A 37 -1.24 -0.54 6.72
C LEU A 37 -0.10 -1.01 5.81
N GLU A 38 -0.43 -1.48 4.62
CA GLU A 38 0.49 -1.97 3.60
C GLU A 38 0.53 -1.02 2.40
N ALA A 39 1.55 -1.12 1.55
CA ALA A 39 1.67 -0.29 0.35
C ALA A 39 0.42 -0.37 -0.55
N LYS A 40 -0.21 -1.54 -0.65
CA LYS A 40 -1.45 -1.74 -1.42
C LYS A 40 -2.65 -0.95 -0.89
N ASP A 41 -2.64 -0.52 0.38
CA ASP A 41 -3.67 0.36 0.94
C ASP A 41 -3.46 1.83 0.55
N LEU A 42 -2.27 2.18 0.06
CA LEU A 42 -1.89 3.53 -0.35
C LEU A 42 -1.99 3.71 -1.87
N LEU A 43 -1.79 2.63 -2.62
CA LEU A 43 -1.94 2.63 -4.06
C LEU A 43 -3.43 2.69 -4.39
N PRO A 44 -3.86 3.64 -5.21
CA PRO A 44 -5.22 3.60 -5.70
C PRO A 44 -5.38 2.31 -6.53
N GLU A 45 -6.50 1.60 -6.36
CA GLU A 45 -6.90 0.48 -7.23
C GLU A 45 -7.23 0.97 -8.65
N THR A 46 -6.69 2.12 -9.07
CA THR A 46 -6.82 2.58 -10.43
C THR A 46 -6.26 1.47 -11.31
N PRO A 47 -7.06 0.93 -12.23
CA PRO A 47 -6.54 0.10 -13.29
C PRO A 47 -5.36 0.85 -13.91
N MET A 48 -4.24 0.15 -14.07
CA MET A 48 -3.10 0.68 -14.81
C MET A 48 -3.61 1.21 -16.14
N ASP A 49 -3.27 2.46 -16.46
CA ASP A 49 -3.66 3.07 -17.72
C ASP A 49 -3.15 2.17 -18.88
N PRO A 50 -3.97 1.87 -19.90
CA PRO A 50 -3.53 1.07 -21.04
C PRO A 50 -2.24 1.57 -21.70
N ILE A 51 -1.98 2.88 -21.65
CA ILE A 51 -0.73 3.51 -22.12
C ILE A 51 0.44 3.10 -21.23
N ALA A 52 0.25 3.11 -19.90
CA ALA A 52 1.28 2.67 -18.96
C ALA A 52 1.66 1.19 -19.18
N HIS A 53 0.68 0.34 -19.50
CA HIS A 53 0.93 -1.05 -19.93
C HIS A 53 1.81 -1.11 -21.19
N CYS A 54 1.42 -0.38 -22.24
CA CYS A 54 2.16 -0.36 -23.50
C CYS A 54 3.62 0.09 -23.32
N LEU A 55 3.84 1.14 -22.51
CA LEU A 55 5.19 1.68 -22.25
C LEU A 55 6.07 0.70 -21.46
N ILE A 56 5.51 -0.02 -20.47
CA ILE A 56 6.24 -1.04 -19.72
C ILE A 56 6.65 -2.20 -20.62
N ASP A 57 5.74 -2.65 -21.49
CA ASP A 57 6.02 -3.77 -22.39
C ASP A 57 7.09 -3.39 -23.43
N GLN A 58 7.05 -2.17 -23.96
CA GLN A 58 8.11 -1.65 -24.84
C GLN A 58 9.48 -1.62 -24.14
N HIS A 59 9.54 -1.19 -22.87
CA HIS A 59 10.78 -1.15 -22.12
C HIS A 59 11.36 -2.55 -21.85
N LYS A 60 10.51 -3.54 -21.53
CA LYS A 60 10.95 -4.94 -21.37
C LYS A 60 11.51 -5.50 -22.67
N ASN A 61 10.83 -5.24 -23.80
CA ASN A 61 11.25 -5.71 -25.11
C ASN A 61 12.54 -5.03 -25.60
N ALA A 62 12.79 -3.79 -25.19
CA ALA A 62 14.02 -3.05 -25.49
C ALA A 62 15.22 -3.48 -24.61
N SER A 63 14.97 -4.11 -23.46
CA SER A 63 16.01 -4.48 -22.49
C SER A 63 16.43 -5.95 -22.56
N GLY A 64 15.82 -6.74 -23.45
CA GLY A 64 16.22 -8.11 -23.74
C GLY A 64 17.33 -8.16 -24.79
N THR A 65 18.57 -8.00 -24.34
CA THR A 65 19.81 -8.36 -25.07
C THR A 65 20.59 -9.40 -24.28
#